data_AF-A0A3L7XBC4-F1
#
_entry.id   AF-A0A3L7XBC4-F1
#
_cell.length_a   1.000
_cell.length_b   1.000
_cell.length_c   1.000
_cell.angle_alpha   90.00
_cell.angle_beta   90.00
_cell.angle_gamma   90.00
#
_symmetry.space_group_name_H-M   'P 1'
#
loop_
_entity.id
_entity.type
_entity.pdbx_description
1 polymer ?
#
loop_
_entity_poly.entity_id
_entity_poly.type
_entity_poly.pdbx_seq_one_letter_code
_entity_poly.pdbx_strand_id
1 'polypeptide(L)'
;MGHLTMLAGTIGVRVGGTDGEKRASDYIAQSLKDSGYQVAVEPFWFDLRFDTSAVRLSDGNVAALALTGSPQVEGRGALVMAGMGRPEDFALRDVKGKIVLLDRGVVPFAQKAANAQGAGAAGVIVVNNEDGQFRGTLGDMKVTIPVLGVDRGERTRLQGIAASGATVTVVSAAGSKQTPSQNVVGRNGDKCEVYLGAHYDSVPEGPGANDNASGTAMILELARTMKRPGMCIIAFGAEEYGLWGSQAYIKQHGVAGVKF
;
A
#
# COMPACT_ATOMS: atom_id res chain seq x y z
N MET A 1 -15.31 -0.89 27.71
CA MET A 1 -14.61 0.22 27.02
C MET A 1 -13.07 0.16 27.07
N GLY A 2 -12.44 -0.68 27.91
CA GLY A 2 -10.98 -0.70 28.05
C GLY A 2 -10.18 -1.09 26.79
N HIS A 3 -10.62 -2.12 26.05
CA HIS A 3 -9.88 -2.61 24.87
C HIS A 3 -9.78 -1.55 23.76
N LEU A 4 -10.87 -0.85 23.45
CA LEU A 4 -10.89 0.17 22.39
C LEU A 4 -9.96 1.34 22.73
N THR A 5 -10.03 1.84 23.97
CA THR A 5 -9.14 2.90 24.45
C THR A 5 -7.68 2.47 24.45
N MET A 6 -7.38 1.22 24.80
CA MET A 6 -6.01 0.71 24.75
C MET A 6 -5.49 0.63 23.31
N LEU A 7 -6.23 -0.04 22.42
CA LEU A 7 -5.80 -0.31 21.04
C LEU A 7 -5.69 0.96 20.20
N ALA A 8 -6.73 1.81 20.22
CA ALA A 8 -6.82 2.99 19.36
C ALA A 8 -6.42 4.30 20.05
N GLY A 9 -6.34 4.32 21.38
CA GLY A 9 -5.90 5.48 22.16
C GLY A 9 -4.44 5.35 22.60
N THR A 10 -4.17 4.46 23.55
CA THR A 10 -2.84 4.32 24.19
C THR A 10 -1.78 3.76 23.23
N ILE A 11 -2.12 2.73 22.46
CA ILE A 11 -1.22 2.18 21.43
C ILE A 11 -1.27 3.07 20.19
N GLY A 12 -2.47 3.44 19.74
CA GLY A 12 -2.70 4.32 18.60
C GLY A 12 -2.68 3.58 17.27
N VAL A 13 -1.92 4.08 16.31
CA VAL A 13 -1.74 3.48 14.96
C VAL A 13 -1.03 2.13 15.07
N ARG A 14 -1.53 1.11 14.36
CA ARG A 14 -1.08 -0.29 14.45
C ARG A 14 -0.74 -0.87 13.08
N VAL A 15 0.01 -0.13 12.28
CA VAL A 15 0.42 -0.55 10.92
C VAL A 15 1.16 -1.89 10.97
N GLY A 16 0.78 -2.80 10.06
CA GLY A 16 1.40 -4.12 9.92
C GLY A 16 2.94 -4.05 9.88
N GLY A 17 3.59 -4.85 10.73
CA GLY A 17 5.05 -4.93 10.86
C GLY A 17 5.72 -3.79 11.62
N THR A 18 4.95 -2.95 12.33
CA THR A 18 5.49 -1.89 13.19
C THR A 18 5.43 -2.26 14.68
N ASP A 19 6.13 -1.47 15.51
CA ASP A 19 6.06 -1.59 16.97
C ASP A 19 4.64 -1.35 17.51
N GLY A 20 3.81 -0.57 16.79
CA GLY A 20 2.39 -0.37 17.13
C GLY A 20 1.59 -1.67 17.04
N GLU A 21 1.73 -2.39 15.92
CA GLU A 21 1.13 -3.71 15.74
C GLU A 21 1.67 -4.69 16.80
N LYS A 22 2.99 -4.71 17.04
CA LYS A 22 3.57 -5.63 18.04
C LYS A 22 3.02 -5.39 19.45
N ARG A 23 2.94 -4.13 19.90
CA ARG A 23 2.34 -3.80 21.21
C ARG A 23 0.87 -4.22 21.30
N ALA A 24 0.13 -4.10 20.20
CA ALA A 24 -1.25 -4.56 20.14
C ALA A 24 -1.35 -6.08 20.23
N SER A 25 -0.50 -6.82 19.51
CA SER A 25 -0.38 -8.27 19.62
C SER A 25 -0.10 -8.70 21.08
N ASP A 26 0.86 -8.05 21.74
CA ASP A 26 1.23 -8.38 23.13
C ASP A 26 0.05 -8.13 24.09
N TYR A 27 -0.67 -7.02 23.91
CA TYR A 27 -1.87 -6.69 24.69
C TYR A 27 -3.02 -7.70 24.48
N ILE A 28 -3.29 -8.06 23.23
CA ILE A 28 -4.34 -9.02 22.86
C ILE A 28 -3.99 -10.40 23.43
N ALA A 29 -2.74 -10.82 23.28
CA ALA A 29 -2.26 -12.09 23.82
C ALA A 29 -2.41 -12.15 25.35
N GLN A 30 -2.07 -11.07 26.05
CA GLN A 30 -2.26 -11.00 27.49
C GLN A 30 -3.75 -11.02 27.88
N SER A 31 -4.60 -10.25 27.17
CA SER A 31 -6.05 -10.22 27.43
C SER A 31 -6.71 -11.59 27.28
N LEU A 32 -6.28 -12.38 26.29
CA LEU A 32 -6.76 -13.75 26.09
C LEU A 32 -6.23 -14.71 27.17
N LYS A 33 -4.97 -14.58 27.60
CA LYS A 33 -4.40 -15.34 28.72
C LYS A 33 -5.15 -15.05 30.03
N ASP A 34 -5.44 -13.79 30.31
CA ASP A 34 -6.22 -13.37 31.48
C ASP A 34 -7.65 -13.90 31.46
N SER A 35 -8.19 -14.14 30.26
CA SER A 35 -9.47 -14.83 30.03
C SER A 35 -9.34 -16.37 30.06
N GLY A 36 -8.14 -16.89 30.33
CA GLY A 36 -7.82 -18.30 30.50
C GLY A 36 -7.76 -19.12 29.21
N TYR A 37 -7.50 -18.50 28.06
CA TYR A 37 -7.27 -19.21 26.80
C TYR A 37 -5.84 -19.76 26.74
N GLN A 38 -5.66 -20.84 25.99
CA GLN A 38 -4.33 -21.27 25.54
C GLN A 38 -3.94 -20.36 24.37
N VAL A 39 -2.92 -19.52 24.55
CA VAL A 39 -2.56 -18.47 23.58
C VAL A 39 -1.28 -18.81 22.82
N ALA A 40 -1.34 -18.72 21.50
CA ALA A 40 -0.20 -18.75 20.60
C ALA A 40 -0.11 -17.44 19.80
N VAL A 41 1.10 -16.92 19.64
CA VAL A 41 1.39 -15.84 18.69
C VAL A 41 2.06 -16.49 17.49
N GLU A 42 1.42 -16.42 16.33
CA GLU A 42 1.82 -17.14 15.12
C GLU A 42 2.43 -16.15 14.12
N PRO A 43 3.78 -16.14 13.97
CA PRO A 43 4.44 -15.20 13.08
C PRO A 43 4.30 -15.61 11.61
N PHE A 44 4.24 -14.62 10.73
CA PHE A 44 4.29 -14.81 9.29
C PHE A 44 4.99 -13.62 8.61
N TRP A 45 5.34 -13.80 7.34
CA TRP A 45 5.91 -12.75 6.50
C TRP A 45 4.90 -12.34 5.43
N PHE A 46 4.83 -11.04 5.14
CA PHE A 46 3.98 -10.49 4.09
C PHE A 46 4.74 -9.50 3.21
N ASP A 47 4.24 -9.31 1.98
CA ASP A 47 4.76 -8.31 1.06
C ASP A 47 4.15 -6.93 1.34
N LEU A 48 4.85 -6.11 2.11
CA LEU A 48 4.48 -4.71 2.32
C LEU A 48 4.80 -3.93 1.05
N ARG A 49 3.75 -3.50 0.33
CA ARG A 49 3.89 -2.65 -0.85
C ARG A 49 4.10 -1.20 -0.40
N PHE A 50 5.03 -0.51 -1.04
CA PHE A 50 5.28 0.91 -0.83
C PHE A 50 5.42 1.64 -2.17
N ASP A 51 5.12 2.92 -2.17
CA ASP A 51 5.34 3.82 -3.29
C ASP A 51 5.67 5.21 -2.75
N THR A 52 6.95 5.54 -2.73
CA THR A 52 7.45 6.87 -2.32
C THR A 52 7.85 7.72 -3.51
N SER A 53 7.30 7.38 -4.69
CA SER A 53 7.58 8.08 -5.93
C SER A 53 7.11 9.53 -5.87
N ALA A 54 7.84 10.40 -6.54
CA ALA A 54 7.53 11.83 -6.56
C ALA A 54 8.13 12.50 -7.79
N VAL A 55 7.50 13.60 -8.19
CA VAL A 55 8.15 14.59 -9.07
C VAL A 55 8.68 15.70 -8.18
N ARG A 56 10.00 15.78 -8.05
CA ARG A 56 10.71 16.81 -7.28
C ARG A 56 10.91 18.05 -8.13
N LEU A 57 10.43 19.18 -7.63
CA LEU A 57 10.51 20.51 -8.22
C LEU A 57 11.46 21.39 -7.40
N SER A 58 11.76 22.59 -7.87
CA SER A 58 12.58 23.56 -7.10
C SER A 58 11.86 24.11 -5.85
N ASP A 59 10.54 24.10 -5.86
CA ASP A 59 9.67 24.72 -4.84
C ASP A 59 8.87 23.69 -4.02
N GLY A 60 9.19 22.41 -4.14
CA GLY A 60 8.51 21.32 -3.43
C GLY A 60 8.37 20.06 -4.26
N ASN A 61 7.45 19.19 -3.86
CA ASN A 61 7.19 17.93 -4.55
C ASN A 61 5.75 17.87 -5.04
N VAL A 62 5.55 17.14 -6.14
CA VAL A 62 4.24 16.66 -6.58
C VAL A 62 4.17 15.17 -6.23
N ALA A 63 3.12 14.80 -5.50
CA ALA A 63 2.84 13.40 -5.17
C ALA A 63 2.53 12.63 -6.46
N ALA A 64 3.19 11.48 -6.63
CA ALA A 64 3.09 10.68 -7.84
C ALA A 64 3.11 9.19 -7.47
N LEU A 65 2.55 8.35 -8.33
CA LEU A 65 2.62 6.90 -8.18
C LEU A 65 3.42 6.31 -9.32
N ALA A 66 4.32 5.38 -9.03
CA ALA A 66 4.99 4.65 -10.10
C ALA A 66 3.98 3.74 -10.80
N LEU A 67 4.05 3.70 -12.13
CA LEU A 67 3.32 2.69 -12.88
C LEU A 67 3.96 1.33 -12.59
N THR A 68 3.14 0.28 -12.45
CA THR A 68 3.62 -1.09 -12.30
C THR A 68 4.52 -1.46 -13.48
N GLY A 69 5.74 -1.90 -13.17
CA GLY A 69 6.78 -2.19 -14.16
C GLY A 69 7.76 -1.03 -14.42
N SER A 70 7.50 0.17 -13.89
CA SER A 70 8.47 1.27 -13.92
C SER A 70 9.73 0.88 -13.13
N PRO A 71 10.95 1.05 -13.68
CA PRO A 71 12.18 0.76 -12.96
C PRO A 71 12.35 1.68 -11.75
N GLN A 72 13.00 1.19 -10.69
CA GLN A 72 13.35 1.99 -9.50
C GLN A 72 14.58 2.86 -9.79
N VAL A 73 14.38 3.96 -10.51
CA VAL A 73 15.43 4.87 -10.98
C VAL A 73 14.98 6.32 -10.89
N GLU A 74 15.94 7.23 -11.00
CA GLU A 74 15.69 8.66 -11.11
C GLU A 74 15.99 9.15 -12.54
N GLY A 75 15.17 10.07 -13.02
CA GLY A 75 15.37 10.80 -14.27
C GLY A 75 15.35 12.29 -13.99
N ARG A 76 16.30 13.05 -14.55
CA ARG A 76 16.38 14.50 -14.36
C ARG A 76 16.56 15.20 -15.69
N GLY A 77 15.80 16.27 -15.91
CA GLY A 77 15.89 17.07 -17.13
C GLY A 77 14.85 18.18 -17.15
N ALA A 78 14.94 19.03 -18.17
CA ALA A 78 13.91 20.03 -18.44
C ALA A 78 12.55 19.34 -18.65
N LEU A 79 11.49 19.88 -18.06
CA LEU A 79 10.14 19.37 -18.28
C LEU A 79 9.61 19.90 -19.62
N VAL A 80 9.05 19.01 -20.44
CA VAL A 80 8.42 19.39 -21.72
C VAL A 80 7.10 18.66 -21.89
N MET A 81 6.08 19.38 -22.33
CA MET A 81 4.81 18.77 -22.68
C MET A 81 4.97 18.01 -24.00
N ALA A 82 4.46 16.77 -24.11
CA ALA A 82 4.56 15.95 -25.32
C ALA A 82 3.26 15.17 -25.64
N GLY A 83 2.13 15.84 -25.47
CA GLY A 83 0.83 15.42 -25.99
C GLY A 83 0.31 14.15 -25.32
N MET A 84 -0.19 13.23 -26.14
CA MET A 84 -0.65 11.93 -25.66
C MET A 84 0.47 10.89 -25.66
N GLY A 85 1.69 11.24 -26.06
CA GLY A 85 2.80 10.30 -26.17
C GLY A 85 2.70 9.39 -27.40
N ARG A 86 2.13 9.91 -28.49
CA ARG A 86 2.22 9.25 -29.80
C ARG A 86 3.60 9.51 -30.42
N PRO A 87 4.10 8.66 -31.34
CA PRO A 87 5.39 8.89 -31.99
C PRO A 87 5.52 10.30 -32.62
N GLU A 88 4.45 10.80 -33.24
CA GLU A 88 4.38 12.13 -33.83
C GLU A 88 4.50 13.27 -32.80
N ASP A 89 4.04 13.09 -31.57
CA ASP A 89 4.17 14.09 -30.51
C ASP A 89 5.65 14.35 -30.17
N PHE A 90 6.49 13.31 -30.30
CA PHE A 90 7.93 13.37 -30.06
C PHE A 90 8.73 13.81 -31.30
N ALA A 91 8.22 13.58 -32.51
CA ALA A 91 8.85 14.09 -33.73
C ALA A 91 8.78 15.63 -33.83
N LEU A 92 7.76 16.23 -33.21
CA LEU A 92 7.52 17.67 -33.24
C LEU A 92 8.30 18.46 -32.18
N ARG A 93 9.01 17.79 -31.26
CA ARG A 93 9.64 18.42 -30.09
C ARG A 93 10.96 17.77 -29.75
N ASP A 94 11.95 18.58 -29.38
CA ASP A 94 13.18 18.04 -28.81
C ASP A 94 12.92 17.53 -27.38
N VAL A 95 12.93 16.21 -27.20
CA VAL A 95 12.70 15.52 -25.92
C VAL A 95 13.92 14.78 -25.40
N LYS A 96 15.04 14.80 -26.14
CA LYS A 96 16.23 14.02 -25.78
C LYS A 96 16.83 14.53 -24.46
N GLY A 97 16.98 13.64 -23.49
CA GLY A 97 17.46 13.97 -22.13
C GLY A 97 16.46 14.76 -21.27
N LYS A 98 15.22 14.94 -21.72
CA LYS A 98 14.18 15.73 -21.03
C LYS A 98 13.16 14.84 -20.34
N ILE A 99 12.43 15.41 -19.39
CA ILE A 99 11.28 14.76 -18.78
C ILE A 99 10.04 15.13 -19.59
N VAL A 100 9.29 14.13 -20.05
CA VAL A 100 8.09 14.37 -20.84
C VAL A 100 6.84 14.33 -19.96
N LEU A 101 6.00 15.36 -20.08
CA LEU A 101 4.67 15.44 -19.49
C LEU A 101 3.65 15.01 -20.56
N LEU A 102 2.89 13.96 -20.27
CA LEU A 102 1.94 13.33 -21.20
C LEU A 102 0.54 13.30 -20.61
N ASP A 103 -0.47 13.44 -21.45
CA ASP A 103 -1.86 13.27 -21.06
C ASP A 103 -2.26 11.78 -21.06
N ARG A 104 -2.94 11.31 -20.01
CA ARG A 104 -3.65 10.02 -20.02
C ARG A 104 -4.77 10.05 -21.06
N GLY A 105 -4.98 8.93 -21.75
CA GLY A 105 -6.00 8.83 -22.80
C GLY A 105 -5.84 7.55 -23.62
N VAL A 106 -6.08 7.64 -24.91
CA VAL A 106 -6.21 6.49 -25.82
C VAL A 106 -4.92 5.70 -26.06
N VAL A 107 -3.74 6.31 -25.87
CA VAL A 107 -2.45 5.62 -26.02
C VAL A 107 -2.17 4.80 -24.74
N PRO A 108 -1.92 3.49 -24.82
CA PRO A 108 -1.57 2.68 -23.66
C PRO A 108 -0.31 3.19 -22.95
N PHE A 109 -0.25 3.08 -21.63
CA PHE A 109 0.89 3.59 -20.83
C PHE A 109 2.22 2.98 -21.24
N ALA A 110 2.25 1.67 -21.48
CA ALA A 110 3.40 0.97 -22.03
C ALA A 110 3.91 1.66 -23.30
N GLN A 111 3.01 1.87 -24.28
CA GLN A 111 3.37 2.50 -25.55
C GLN A 111 3.86 3.94 -25.36
N LYS A 112 3.24 4.73 -24.48
CA LYS A 112 3.73 6.08 -24.14
C LYS A 112 5.18 6.04 -23.66
N ALA A 113 5.48 5.12 -22.74
CA ALA A 113 6.80 4.96 -22.15
C ALA A 113 7.85 4.50 -23.18
N ALA A 114 7.53 3.50 -24.01
CA ALA A 114 8.42 3.07 -25.08
C ALA A 114 8.68 4.16 -26.12
N ASN A 115 7.65 4.89 -26.54
CA ASN A 115 7.81 5.98 -27.49
C ASN A 115 8.72 7.09 -26.93
N ALA A 116 8.48 7.51 -25.68
CA ALA A 116 9.28 8.52 -25.02
C ALA A 116 10.74 8.08 -24.86
N GLN A 117 10.97 6.84 -24.42
CA GLN A 117 12.31 6.27 -24.31
C GLN A 117 13.00 6.17 -25.67
N GLY A 118 12.28 5.72 -26.71
CA GLY A 118 12.80 5.63 -28.08
C GLY A 118 13.19 6.99 -28.64
N ALA A 119 12.48 8.06 -28.24
CA ALA A 119 12.83 9.44 -28.56
C ALA A 119 13.95 10.03 -27.66
N GLY A 120 14.47 9.24 -26.71
CA GLY A 120 15.57 9.62 -25.83
C GLY A 120 15.18 10.43 -24.60
N ALA A 121 13.90 10.45 -24.20
CA ALA A 121 13.46 11.08 -22.95
C ALA A 121 14.17 10.45 -21.73
N ALA A 122 14.39 11.26 -20.69
CA ALA A 122 15.00 10.84 -19.43
C ALA A 122 13.97 10.37 -18.39
N GLY A 123 12.67 10.53 -18.65
CA GLY A 123 11.59 10.12 -17.75
C GLY A 123 10.22 10.58 -18.25
N VAL A 124 9.16 9.97 -17.72
CA VAL A 124 7.78 10.20 -18.14
C VAL A 124 6.91 10.53 -16.93
N ILE A 125 6.11 11.58 -17.07
CA ILE A 125 5.03 11.93 -16.15
C ILE A 125 3.72 11.86 -16.94
N VAL A 126 2.78 11.03 -16.50
CA VAL A 126 1.45 10.91 -17.10
C VAL A 126 0.43 11.58 -16.20
N VAL A 127 -0.22 12.63 -16.71
CA VAL A 127 -1.28 13.36 -16.00
C VAL A 127 -2.60 12.63 -16.16
N ASN A 128 -3.31 12.38 -15.06
CA ASN A 128 -4.61 11.72 -15.08
C ASN A 128 -5.65 12.54 -15.89
N ASN A 129 -6.62 11.85 -16.49
CA ASN A 129 -7.77 12.45 -17.16
C ASN A 129 -9.04 12.47 -16.29
N GLU A 130 -8.99 11.81 -15.14
CA GLU A 130 -9.99 11.79 -14.08
C GLU A 130 -9.41 12.40 -12.80
N ASP A 131 -10.27 12.75 -11.86
CA ASP A 131 -9.85 13.26 -10.56
C ASP A 131 -9.28 12.11 -9.71
N GLY A 132 -8.29 12.42 -8.86
CA GLY A 132 -7.61 11.42 -8.04
C GLY A 132 -6.30 10.90 -8.67
N GLN A 133 -5.46 10.30 -7.82
CA GLN A 133 -4.31 9.54 -8.27
C GLN A 133 -4.74 8.27 -8.99
N PHE A 134 -3.88 7.76 -9.87
CA PHE A 134 -4.12 6.50 -10.54
C PHE A 134 -2.87 5.61 -10.51
N ARG A 135 -3.10 4.30 -10.52
CA ARG A 135 -2.06 3.30 -10.79
C ARG A 135 -2.29 2.73 -12.18
N GLY A 136 -1.28 2.81 -13.03
CA GLY A 136 -1.25 2.17 -14.35
C GLY A 136 -0.23 1.03 -14.39
N THR A 137 -0.26 0.22 -15.44
CA THR A 137 0.72 -0.85 -15.67
C THR A 137 1.39 -0.70 -17.03
N LEU A 138 2.69 -1.00 -17.09
CA LEU A 138 3.46 -1.14 -18.33
C LEU A 138 3.34 -2.55 -18.92
N GLY A 139 2.68 -3.48 -18.22
CA GLY A 139 2.64 -4.89 -18.60
C GLY A 139 4.04 -5.48 -18.67
N ASP A 140 4.33 -6.23 -19.73
CA ASP A 140 5.64 -6.85 -19.95
C ASP A 140 6.67 -5.91 -20.59
N MET A 141 6.27 -4.68 -20.95
CA MET A 141 7.14 -3.74 -21.64
C MET A 141 8.31 -3.32 -20.75
N LYS A 142 9.53 -3.43 -21.29
CA LYS A 142 10.75 -3.07 -20.59
C LYS A 142 11.19 -1.66 -20.98
N VAL A 143 11.25 -0.79 -19.98
CA VAL A 143 11.81 0.56 -20.07
C VAL A 143 12.87 0.73 -18.98
N THR A 144 13.83 1.61 -19.21
CA THR A 144 14.93 1.95 -18.30
C THR A 144 14.78 3.34 -17.68
N ILE A 145 13.74 4.08 -18.09
CA ILE A 145 13.42 5.42 -17.58
C ILE A 145 12.26 5.36 -16.58
N PRO A 146 12.17 6.27 -15.59
CA PRO A 146 11.07 6.28 -14.64
C PRO A 146 9.76 6.74 -15.31
N VAL A 147 8.65 6.09 -14.95
CA VAL A 147 7.31 6.39 -15.46
C VAL A 147 6.34 6.55 -14.30
N LEU A 148 5.88 7.77 -14.07
CA LEU A 148 4.97 8.10 -12.97
C LEU A 148 3.61 8.59 -13.46
N GLY A 149 2.58 8.34 -12.67
CA GLY A 149 1.26 8.95 -12.78
C GLY A 149 1.09 10.06 -11.74
N VAL A 150 0.48 11.17 -12.14
CA VAL A 150 0.11 12.28 -11.24
C VAL A 150 -1.39 12.57 -11.34
N ASP A 151 -1.93 13.16 -10.29
CA ASP A 151 -3.32 13.64 -10.24
C ASP A 151 -3.58 14.69 -11.33
N ARG A 152 -4.82 14.75 -11.83
CA ARG A 152 -5.25 15.75 -12.80
C ARG A 152 -5.12 17.18 -12.27
N GLY A 153 -5.31 17.41 -10.98
CA GLY A 153 -5.16 18.71 -10.32
C GLY A 153 -3.77 19.33 -10.48
N GLU A 154 -2.74 18.52 -10.69
CA GLU A 154 -1.35 18.96 -10.87
C GLU A 154 -1.05 19.44 -12.30
N ARG A 155 -2.00 19.28 -13.23
CA ARG A 155 -1.82 19.61 -14.65
C ARG A 155 -1.34 21.03 -14.88
N THR A 156 -2.07 22.02 -14.36
CA THR A 156 -1.79 23.43 -14.62
C THR A 156 -0.42 23.83 -14.09
N ARG A 157 -0.06 23.33 -12.90
CA ARG A 157 1.25 23.57 -12.28
C ARG A 157 2.36 22.99 -13.16
N LEU A 158 2.26 21.71 -13.53
CA LEU A 158 3.27 21.04 -14.36
C LEU A 158 3.35 21.63 -15.78
N GLN A 159 2.24 22.11 -16.34
CA GLN A 159 2.25 22.83 -17.61
C GLN A 159 2.99 24.17 -17.53
N GLY A 160 2.82 24.93 -16.45
CA GLY A 160 3.58 26.17 -16.22
C GLY A 160 5.08 25.91 -16.12
N ILE A 161 5.48 24.85 -15.41
CA ILE A 161 6.89 24.40 -15.29
C ILE A 161 7.42 23.92 -16.65
N ALA A 162 6.62 23.20 -17.42
CA ALA A 162 7.00 22.78 -18.77
C ALA A 162 7.17 23.97 -19.72
N ALA A 163 6.34 25.01 -19.60
CA ALA A 163 6.42 26.22 -20.42
C ALA A 163 7.69 27.04 -20.13
N SER A 164 8.17 27.04 -18.88
CA SER A 164 9.45 27.66 -18.53
C SER A 164 10.68 26.80 -18.86
N GLY A 165 10.47 25.52 -19.18
CA GLY A 165 11.55 24.55 -19.41
C GLY A 165 12.36 24.22 -18.16
N ALA A 166 11.78 24.43 -16.97
CA ALA A 166 12.47 24.20 -15.71
C ALA A 166 12.85 22.71 -15.54
N THR A 167 13.98 22.48 -14.88
CA THR A 167 14.47 21.13 -14.59
C THR A 167 13.71 20.51 -13.43
N VAL A 168 13.24 19.29 -13.62
CA VAL A 168 12.58 18.47 -12.58
C VAL A 168 13.31 17.15 -12.41
N THR A 169 13.15 16.51 -11.25
CA THR A 169 13.59 15.13 -11.03
C THR A 169 12.37 14.23 -10.84
N VAL A 170 12.25 13.21 -11.66
CA VAL A 170 11.24 12.15 -11.55
C VAL A 170 11.87 10.98 -10.82
N VAL A 171 11.30 10.61 -9.68
CA VAL A 171 11.80 9.54 -8.82
C VAL A 171 10.79 8.41 -8.81
N SER A 172 11.14 7.28 -9.42
CA SER A 172 10.36 6.05 -9.34
C SER A 172 10.90 5.20 -8.21
N ALA A 173 10.14 5.07 -7.13
CA ALA A 173 10.53 4.40 -5.90
C ALA A 173 9.33 3.63 -5.33
N ALA A 174 8.90 2.60 -6.06
CA ALA A 174 7.84 1.70 -5.64
C ALA A 174 8.30 0.26 -5.67
N GLY A 175 7.86 -0.53 -4.69
CA GLY A 175 8.24 -1.93 -4.60
C GLY A 175 7.49 -2.66 -3.50
N SER A 176 7.95 -3.86 -3.19
CA SER A 176 7.53 -4.61 -2.01
C SER A 176 8.73 -4.94 -1.14
N LYS A 177 8.48 -5.05 0.16
CA LYS A 177 9.45 -5.52 1.14
C LYS A 177 8.82 -6.62 1.98
N GLN A 178 9.54 -7.74 2.13
CA GLN A 178 9.17 -8.78 3.08
C GLN A 178 9.22 -8.20 4.50
N THR A 179 8.07 -8.19 5.15
CA THR A 179 7.85 -7.58 6.47
C THR A 179 7.24 -8.62 7.40
N PRO A 180 7.72 -8.77 8.64
CA PRO A 180 7.13 -9.69 9.59
C PRO A 180 5.84 -9.11 10.17
N SER A 181 4.86 -9.96 10.47
CA SER A 181 3.67 -9.67 11.27
C SER A 181 3.28 -10.94 12.05
N GLN A 182 2.18 -10.91 12.80
CA GLN A 182 1.73 -12.04 13.61
C GLN A 182 0.20 -12.08 13.78
N ASN A 183 -0.34 -13.30 13.87
CA ASN A 183 -1.68 -13.52 14.40
C ASN A 183 -1.61 -13.84 15.90
N VAL A 184 -2.64 -13.48 16.65
CA VAL A 184 -2.82 -13.94 18.04
C VAL A 184 -3.99 -14.90 18.09
N VAL A 185 -3.73 -16.14 18.50
CA VAL A 185 -4.70 -17.23 18.52
C VAL A 185 -4.92 -17.67 19.97
N GLY A 186 -6.15 -17.52 20.45
CA GLY A 186 -6.59 -18.04 21.75
C GLY A 186 -7.50 -19.25 21.55
N ARG A 187 -7.17 -20.40 22.15
CA ARG A 187 -7.99 -21.63 22.12
C ARG A 187 -8.57 -21.97 23.48
N ASN A 188 -9.85 -22.36 23.51
CA ASN A 188 -10.48 -22.94 24.69
C ASN A 188 -10.78 -24.43 24.47
N GLY A 189 -9.80 -25.27 24.74
CA GLY A 189 -9.81 -26.71 24.44
C GLY A 189 -8.91 -27.05 23.25
N ASP A 190 -8.84 -28.34 22.92
CA ASP A 190 -7.84 -28.87 21.99
C ASP A 190 -8.22 -28.71 20.51
N LYS A 191 -9.52 -28.52 20.23
CA LYS A 191 -10.06 -28.34 18.87
C LYS A 191 -10.85 -27.04 18.79
N CYS A 192 -10.77 -26.38 17.65
CA CYS A 192 -11.62 -25.25 17.32
C CYS A 192 -12.91 -25.75 16.64
N GLU A 193 -14.06 -25.43 17.21
CA GLU A 193 -15.40 -25.67 16.67
C GLU A 193 -16.08 -24.38 16.23
N VAL A 194 -15.77 -23.27 16.92
CA VAL A 194 -16.28 -21.93 16.64
C VAL A 194 -15.11 -20.96 16.53
N TYR A 195 -15.09 -20.15 15.48
CA TYR A 195 -14.05 -19.15 15.25
C TYR A 195 -14.65 -17.75 15.36
N LEU A 196 -14.04 -16.90 16.20
CA LEU A 196 -14.31 -15.46 16.25
C LEU A 196 -13.05 -14.73 15.79
N GLY A 197 -13.15 -14.01 14.69
CA GLY A 197 -12.04 -13.33 14.04
C GLY A 197 -12.23 -11.81 13.98
N ALA A 198 -11.15 -11.07 14.16
CA ALA A 198 -11.06 -9.65 13.80
C ALA A 198 -9.60 -9.34 13.48
N HIS A 199 -9.33 -8.39 12.58
CA HIS A 199 -7.96 -7.90 12.44
C HIS A 199 -7.69 -6.77 13.44
N TYR A 200 -6.43 -6.62 13.81
CA TYR A 200 -6.02 -5.67 14.83
C TYR A 200 -4.99 -4.66 14.32
N ASP A 201 -4.50 -4.80 13.09
CA ASP A 201 -3.72 -3.75 12.43
C ASP A 201 -4.61 -2.55 12.03
N SER A 202 -3.99 -1.50 11.53
CA SER A 202 -4.67 -0.33 10.97
C SER A 202 -3.86 0.28 9.84
N VAL A 203 -4.50 1.06 8.98
CA VAL A 203 -3.82 1.98 8.05
C VAL A 203 -2.99 3.06 8.79
N PRO A 204 -1.96 3.67 8.15
CA PRO A 204 -1.13 4.70 8.77
C PRO A 204 -1.86 6.04 9.01
N GLU A 205 -2.95 6.32 8.30
CA GLU A 205 -3.67 7.61 8.33
C GLU A 205 -4.45 7.84 9.62
N GLY A 206 -4.76 6.79 10.39
CA GLY A 206 -5.61 6.92 11.56
C GLY A 206 -5.43 5.83 12.61
N PRO A 207 -5.89 6.09 13.85
CA PRO A 207 -5.73 5.18 14.98
C PRO A 207 -6.54 3.87 14.86
N GLY A 208 -7.31 3.69 13.78
CA GLY A 208 -8.06 2.46 13.52
C GLY A 208 -9.04 2.07 14.63
N ALA A 209 -9.76 3.05 15.19
CA ALA A 209 -10.71 2.80 16.28
C ALA A 209 -11.88 1.92 15.82
N ASN A 210 -12.56 2.33 14.75
CA ASN A 210 -13.62 1.51 14.16
C ASN A 210 -13.05 0.40 13.28
N ASP A 211 -11.94 0.68 12.59
CA ASP A 211 -11.28 -0.22 11.64
C ASP A 211 -9.84 -0.55 12.12
N ASN A 212 -9.63 -1.61 12.90
CA ASN A 212 -10.65 -2.52 13.45
C ASN A 212 -10.42 -2.85 14.92
N ALA A 213 -10.02 -1.85 15.71
CA ALA A 213 -9.98 -1.99 17.16
C ALA A 213 -11.38 -2.30 17.75
N SER A 214 -12.46 -1.90 17.07
CA SER A 214 -13.84 -2.20 17.47
C SER A 214 -14.15 -3.71 17.43
N GLY A 215 -13.86 -4.39 16.32
CA GLY A 215 -14.02 -5.83 16.17
C GLY A 215 -13.08 -6.60 17.10
N THR A 216 -11.82 -6.15 17.20
CA THR A 216 -10.86 -6.75 18.14
C THR A 216 -11.34 -6.64 19.59
N ALA A 217 -11.86 -5.48 20.01
CA ALA A 217 -12.42 -5.29 21.33
C ALA A 217 -13.64 -6.19 21.58
N MET A 218 -14.49 -6.38 20.57
CA MET A 218 -15.66 -7.25 20.66
C MET A 218 -15.26 -8.72 20.87
N ILE A 219 -14.32 -9.26 20.06
CA ILE A 219 -13.91 -10.66 20.20
C ILE A 219 -13.20 -10.91 21.54
N LEU A 220 -12.45 -9.94 22.07
CA LEU A 220 -11.83 -10.03 23.40
C LEU A 220 -12.87 -10.05 24.52
N GLU A 221 -13.90 -9.21 24.43
CA GLU A 221 -14.96 -9.17 25.44
C GLU A 221 -15.85 -10.43 25.40
N LEU A 222 -16.13 -10.95 24.20
CA LEU A 222 -16.79 -12.26 24.03
C LEU A 222 -15.92 -13.40 24.58
N ALA A 223 -14.60 -13.34 24.36
CA ALA A 223 -13.67 -14.33 24.93
C ALA A 223 -13.78 -14.39 26.45
N ARG A 224 -13.88 -13.22 27.10
CA ARG A 224 -13.99 -13.05 28.56
C ARG A 224 -15.35 -13.47 29.13
N THR A 225 -16.44 -13.13 28.44
CA THR A 225 -17.80 -13.25 28.99
C THR A 225 -18.57 -14.49 28.54
N MET A 226 -18.25 -15.04 27.35
CA MET A 226 -18.97 -16.14 26.71
C MET A 226 -18.06 -17.35 26.43
N LYS A 227 -17.05 -17.56 27.27
CA LYS A 227 -16.10 -18.66 27.14
C LYS A 227 -16.83 -20.02 27.12
N ARG A 228 -16.62 -20.80 26.06
CA ARG A 228 -17.15 -22.18 25.92
C ARG A 228 -16.12 -23.10 25.28
N PRO A 229 -16.12 -24.42 25.60
CA PRO A 229 -15.25 -25.38 24.93
C PRO A 229 -15.41 -25.30 23.41
N GLY A 230 -14.29 -25.44 22.69
CA GLY A 230 -14.26 -25.36 21.24
C GLY A 230 -14.20 -23.94 20.67
N MET A 231 -14.32 -22.89 21.48
CA MET A 231 -14.23 -21.52 20.98
C MET A 231 -12.77 -21.09 20.77
N CYS A 232 -12.49 -20.59 19.58
CA CYS A 232 -11.19 -20.04 19.19
C CYS A 232 -11.33 -18.57 18.79
N ILE A 233 -10.48 -17.74 19.36
CA ILE A 233 -10.38 -16.31 19.07
C ILE A 233 -9.13 -16.10 18.23
N ILE A 234 -9.26 -15.36 17.13
CA ILE A 234 -8.13 -15.05 16.27
C ILE A 234 -8.10 -13.55 15.99
N ALA A 235 -7.04 -12.89 16.43
CA ALA A 235 -6.73 -11.53 16.03
C ALA A 235 -5.73 -11.58 14.86
N PHE A 236 -6.13 -11.12 13.68
CA PHE A 236 -5.32 -11.18 12.46
C PHE A 236 -4.44 -9.94 12.30
N GLY A 237 -3.16 -10.14 11.98
CA GLY A 237 -2.25 -9.06 11.60
C GLY A 237 -2.26 -8.81 10.09
N ALA A 238 -1.73 -7.65 9.68
CA ALA A 238 -1.56 -7.26 8.27
C ALA A 238 -2.76 -7.51 7.34
N GLU A 239 -3.98 -7.26 7.83
CA GLU A 239 -5.21 -7.38 7.04
C GLU A 239 -5.29 -6.30 5.96
N GLU A 240 -4.90 -5.06 6.31
CA GLU A 240 -4.98 -3.85 5.48
C GLU A 240 -4.13 -3.95 4.19
N TYR A 241 -3.21 -4.93 4.17
CA TYR A 241 -2.29 -5.19 3.07
C TYR A 241 -2.71 -6.37 2.18
N GLY A 242 -3.92 -6.88 2.37
CA GLY A 242 -4.52 -7.93 1.55
C GLY A 242 -4.74 -9.25 2.29
N LEU A 243 -5.28 -9.20 3.52
CA LEU A 243 -5.70 -10.36 4.30
C LEU A 243 -4.56 -11.33 4.64
N TRP A 244 -3.33 -10.84 4.85
CA TRP A 244 -2.17 -11.72 5.00
C TRP A 244 -2.25 -12.60 6.25
N GLY A 245 -2.73 -12.05 7.38
CA GLY A 245 -2.88 -12.80 8.61
C GLY A 245 -3.86 -13.97 8.48
N SER A 246 -5.06 -13.73 7.95
CA SER A 246 -6.07 -14.79 7.79
C SER A 246 -5.65 -15.85 6.76
N GLN A 247 -5.00 -15.45 5.66
CA GLN A 247 -4.41 -16.39 4.69
C GLN A 247 -3.31 -17.23 5.31
N ALA A 248 -2.41 -16.63 6.10
CA ALA A 248 -1.35 -17.35 6.81
C ALA A 248 -1.94 -18.38 7.78
N TYR A 249 -2.99 -18.01 8.52
CA TYR A 249 -3.68 -18.91 9.44
C TYR A 249 -4.32 -20.10 8.70
N ILE A 250 -5.08 -19.85 7.62
CA ILE A 250 -5.70 -20.93 6.83
C ILE A 250 -4.63 -21.87 6.27
N LYS A 251 -3.52 -21.34 5.76
CA LYS A 251 -2.40 -22.12 5.23
C LYS A 251 -1.75 -23.00 6.30
N GLN A 252 -1.61 -22.49 7.52
CA GLN A 252 -0.96 -23.22 8.61
C GLN A 252 -1.86 -24.30 9.23
N HIS A 253 -3.16 -24.04 9.38
CA HIS A 253 -4.08 -24.91 10.13
C HIS A 253 -5.04 -25.73 9.25
N GLY A 254 -5.04 -25.51 7.93
CA GLY A 254 -5.80 -26.35 6.98
C GLY A 254 -7.32 -26.25 7.17
N VAL A 255 -7.83 -25.04 7.46
CA VAL A 255 -9.25 -24.82 7.75
C VAL A 255 -10.06 -24.80 6.44
N ALA A 256 -10.41 -25.99 5.93
CA ALA A 256 -11.15 -26.14 4.68
C ALA A 256 -12.56 -25.52 4.79
N GLY A 257 -12.93 -24.67 3.83
CA GLY A 257 -14.29 -24.11 3.73
C GLY A 257 -14.57 -22.87 4.61
N VAL A 258 -13.60 -22.40 5.40
CA VAL A 258 -13.73 -21.17 6.20
C VAL A 258 -13.11 -20.00 5.45
N LYS A 259 -13.89 -18.93 5.25
CA LYS A 259 -13.43 -17.63 4.80
C LYS A 259 -13.59 -16.65 5.97
N PHE A 260 -12.52 -15.92 6.29
CA PHE A 260 -12.54 -14.80 7.22
C PHE A 260 -12.66 -13.51 6.42
#